data_AF-A8A8E2-F1
#
_entry.id   AF-A8A8E2-F1
#
_cell.length_a   1.000
_cell.length_b   1.000
_cell.length_c   1.000
_cell.angle_alpha   90.00
_cell.angle_beta   90.00
_cell.angle_gamma   90.00
#
_symmetry.space_group_name_H-M   'P 1'
#
loop_
_entity.id
_entity.type
_entity.pdbx_description
1 polymer ?
#
loop_
_entity_poly.entity_id
_entity_poly.type
_entity_poly.pdbx_seq_one_letter_code
_entity_poly.pdbx_strand_id
1 'polypeptide(L)'
;MMEENEVHEAEIVAEEDEERVEDDEVVIAYPQSDVKMDEEEALIIAYDSLKWLSKLEKLEKILREELVVKPWMSDVINDELREVRREVERTLWRLGRALSSVKLEGEVPQELINRAREAARGSEPKGPTRPWLIVELLRRYKV
;
A
#
# COMPACT_ATOMS: atom_id res chain seq x y z
N MET A 1 69.10 14.37 -19.03
CA MET A 1 68.37 14.20 -17.75
C MET A 1 66.97 13.80 -18.17
N MET A 2 66.61 12.52 -18.05
CA MET A 2 65.98 11.91 -16.86
C MET A 2 64.70 12.69 -16.50
N GLU A 3 63.55 12.13 -16.87
CA GLU A 3 62.55 11.53 -15.94
C GLU A 3 61.47 12.60 -15.68
N GLU A 4 60.16 12.35 -15.65
CA GLU A 4 59.42 11.25 -15.04
C GLU A 4 57.94 11.29 -15.50
N ASN A 5 57.24 10.15 -15.32
CA ASN A 5 55.82 9.92 -15.52
C ASN A 5 54.91 10.91 -14.78
N GLU A 6 53.69 11.14 -15.30
CA GLU A 6 52.46 10.78 -14.57
C GLU A 6 51.21 10.87 -15.46
N VAL A 7 50.42 9.80 -15.40
CA VAL A 7 49.11 9.60 -16.06
C VAL A 7 48.07 9.82 -14.98
N HIS A 8 47.09 10.71 -15.16
CA HIS A 8 45.81 10.66 -14.44
C HIS A 8 44.73 11.26 -15.36
N GLU A 9 43.97 10.38 -16.02
CA GLU A 9 42.67 9.87 -15.57
C GLU A 9 41.56 10.87 -15.92
N ALA A 10 40.94 10.60 -17.08
CA ALA A 10 39.66 11.15 -17.44
C ALA A 10 38.63 10.69 -16.41
N GLU A 11 38.18 11.62 -15.59
CA GLU A 11 37.05 11.45 -14.69
C GLU A 11 35.78 11.26 -15.54
N ILE A 12 35.42 9.99 -15.78
CA ILE A 12 34.10 9.62 -16.28
C ILE A 12 33.20 9.60 -15.04
N VAL A 13 32.48 10.70 -14.82
CA VAL A 13 31.33 10.70 -13.91
C VAL A 13 30.22 9.91 -14.60
N ALA A 14 30.14 8.62 -14.29
CA ALA A 14 28.97 7.79 -14.56
C ALA A 14 28.03 7.91 -13.36
N GLU A 15 27.20 8.96 -13.35
CA GLU A 15 26.02 9.02 -12.49
C GLU A 15 24.85 9.48 -13.34
N GLU A 16 24.03 8.50 -13.73
CA GLU A 16 22.57 8.56 -13.77
C GLU A 16 22.10 7.19 -14.27
N ASP A 17 22.17 6.21 -13.36
CA ASP A 17 21.37 5.00 -13.48
C ASP A 17 19.92 5.43 -13.20
N GLU A 18 19.23 5.90 -14.24
CA GLU A 18 17.77 6.00 -14.23
C GLU A 18 17.22 4.57 -14.11
N GLU A 19 17.13 4.04 -12.89
CA GLU A 19 16.25 2.93 -12.58
C GLU A 19 14.83 3.39 -12.92
N ARG A 20 14.40 3.07 -14.14
CA ARG A 20 13.00 3.08 -14.55
C ARG A 20 12.30 2.09 -13.63
N VAL A 21 11.55 2.62 -12.66
CA VAL A 21 10.55 1.83 -11.94
C VAL A 21 9.59 1.31 -13.00
N GLU A 22 9.70 0.02 -13.32
CA GLU A 22 8.74 -0.68 -14.16
C GLU A 22 7.34 -0.42 -13.58
N ASP A 23 6.40 -0.06 -14.45
CA ASP A 23 4.98 -0.06 -14.13
C ASP A 23 4.58 -1.51 -13.85
N ASP A 24 4.83 -1.98 -12.62
CA ASP A 24 4.17 -3.14 -12.07
C ASP A 24 2.68 -2.78 -12.04
N GLU A 25 1.96 -3.21 -13.07
CA GLU A 25 0.51 -3.31 -13.03
C GLU A 25 0.16 -4.04 -11.74
N VAL A 26 -0.35 -3.30 -10.75
CA VAL A 26 -0.90 -3.88 -9.53
C VAL A 26 -2.13 -4.69 -9.95
N VAL A 27 -1.91 -5.96 -10.29
CA VAL A 27 -2.99 -6.92 -10.53
C VAL A 27 -3.61 -7.22 -9.18
N ILE A 28 -4.69 -6.52 -8.86
CA ILE A 28 -5.54 -6.86 -7.71
C ILE A 28 -6.36 -8.10 -8.11
N ALA A 29 -5.80 -9.29 -7.90
CA ALA A 29 -6.56 -10.53 -8.01
C ALA A 29 -7.56 -10.62 -6.84
N TYR A 30 -8.85 -10.70 -7.16
CA TYR A 30 -9.91 -10.83 -6.17
C TYR A 30 -10.27 -12.31 -5.98
N PRO A 31 -10.04 -12.92 -4.81
CA PRO A 31 -10.49 -14.28 -4.55
C PRO A 31 -12.02 -14.33 -4.48
N GLN A 32 -12.62 -15.30 -5.20
CA GLN A 32 -14.05 -15.62 -5.13
C GLN A 32 -14.38 -16.23 -3.75
N SER A 33 -15.55 -15.88 -3.21
CA SER A 33 -15.91 -16.01 -1.79
C SER A 33 -15.90 -17.42 -1.16
N ASP A 34 -15.88 -18.49 -1.95
CA ASP A 34 -16.10 -19.87 -1.48
C ASP A 34 -14.95 -20.85 -1.78
N VAL A 35 -13.80 -20.36 -2.26
CA VAL A 35 -12.63 -21.21 -2.49
C VAL A 35 -11.84 -21.35 -1.17
N LYS A 36 -11.52 -22.59 -0.80
CA LYS A 36 -10.55 -22.84 0.28
C LYS A 36 -9.19 -22.35 -0.19
N MET A 37 -8.78 -21.20 0.31
CA MET A 37 -7.44 -20.63 0.16
C MET A 37 -6.44 -21.55 0.84
N ASP A 38 -5.36 -21.89 0.13
CA ASP A 38 -4.25 -22.62 0.74
C ASP A 38 -3.42 -21.70 1.66
N GLU A 39 -2.53 -22.30 2.45
CA GLU A 39 -1.71 -21.56 3.43
C GLU A 39 -0.72 -20.59 2.76
N GLU A 40 -0.19 -20.93 1.60
CA GLU A 40 0.76 -20.08 0.87
C GLU A 40 0.06 -18.83 0.29
N GLU A 41 -1.08 -19.02 -0.37
CA GLU A 41 -1.94 -17.95 -0.88
C GLU A 41 -2.41 -17.02 0.24
N ALA A 42 -2.80 -17.59 1.39
CA ALA A 42 -3.20 -16.83 2.56
C ALA A 42 -2.06 -15.99 3.13
N LEU A 43 -0.82 -16.50 3.16
CA LEU A 43 0.34 -15.73 3.59
C LEU A 43 0.61 -14.56 2.64
N ILE A 44 0.57 -14.79 1.31
CA ILE A 44 0.75 -13.74 0.30
C ILE A 44 -0.28 -12.62 0.52
N ILE A 45 -1.57 -12.98 0.59
CA ILE A 45 -2.65 -12.01 0.80
C ILE A 45 -2.46 -11.25 2.12
N ALA A 46 -2.05 -11.92 3.19
CA ALA A 46 -1.84 -11.29 4.48
C ALA A 46 -0.71 -10.26 4.44
N TYR A 47 0.45 -10.61 3.86
CA TYR A 47 1.58 -9.68 3.76
C TYR A 47 1.29 -8.49 2.83
N ASP A 48 0.66 -8.72 1.70
CA ASP A 48 0.29 -7.64 0.78
C ASP A 48 -0.76 -6.72 1.40
N SER A 49 -1.74 -7.28 2.11
CA SER A 49 -2.73 -6.49 2.84
C SER A 49 -2.07 -5.63 3.92
N LEU A 50 -1.06 -6.13 4.64
CA LEU A 50 -0.33 -5.35 5.65
C LEU A 50 0.46 -4.19 5.01
N LYS A 51 1.20 -4.46 3.92
CA LYS A 51 1.94 -3.42 3.18
C LYS A 51 0.98 -2.34 2.67
N TRP A 52 -0.14 -2.76 2.08
CA TRP A 52 -1.14 -1.87 1.53
C TRP A 52 -1.82 -1.03 2.62
N LEU A 53 -2.21 -1.65 3.73
CA LEU A 53 -2.86 -0.96 4.84
C LEU A 53 -1.97 0.14 5.42
N SER A 54 -0.65 -0.10 5.55
CA SER A 54 0.30 0.92 6.01
C SER A 54 0.30 2.16 5.11
N LYS A 55 0.26 1.96 3.78
CA LYS A 55 0.14 3.06 2.80
C LYS A 55 -1.18 3.82 2.96
N LEU A 56 -2.29 3.09 3.10
CA LEU A 56 -3.61 3.69 3.26
C LEU A 56 -3.74 4.51 4.56
N GLU A 57 -3.22 4.01 5.69
CA GLU A 57 -3.26 4.72 6.97
C GLU A 57 -2.42 6.00 6.91
N LYS A 58 -1.25 5.97 6.24
CA LYS A 58 -0.45 7.17 5.97
C LYS A 58 -1.21 8.16 5.08
N LEU A 59 -1.86 7.68 4.02
CA LEU A 59 -2.66 8.51 3.13
C LEU A 59 -3.86 9.15 3.84
N GLU A 60 -4.59 8.40 4.68
CA GLU A 60 -5.71 8.93 5.46
C GLU A 60 -5.24 10.06 6.39
N LYS A 61 -4.08 9.88 7.04
CA LYS A 61 -3.48 10.92 7.88
C LYS A 61 -3.19 12.20 7.09
N ILE A 62 -2.53 12.08 5.94
CA ILE A 62 -2.20 13.22 5.07
C ILE A 62 -3.48 13.96 4.63
N LEU A 63 -4.51 13.24 4.20
CA LEU A 63 -5.77 13.86 3.78
C LEU A 63 -6.51 14.55 4.93
N ARG A 64 -6.44 14.04 6.15
CA ARG A 64 -6.99 14.72 7.34
C ARG A 64 -6.24 16.02 7.63
N GLU A 65 -4.92 16.02 7.49
CA GLU A 65 -4.10 17.23 7.64
C GLU A 65 -4.41 18.24 6.53
N GLU A 66 -4.52 17.79 5.27
CA GLU A 66 -4.93 18.61 4.13
C GLU A 66 -6.29 19.29 4.36
N LEU A 67 -7.26 18.57 4.92
CA LEU A 67 -8.60 19.11 5.21
C LEU A 67 -8.55 20.33 6.15
N VAL A 68 -7.61 20.31 7.11
CA VAL A 68 -7.38 21.42 8.05
C VAL A 68 -6.71 22.60 7.35
N VAL A 69 -5.74 22.34 6.47
CA VAL A 69 -4.97 23.38 5.76
C VAL A 69 -5.78 24.02 4.62
N LYS A 70 -6.63 23.24 3.95
CA LYS A 70 -7.41 23.65 2.76
C LYS A 70 -8.91 23.45 3.00
N PRO A 71 -9.53 24.16 3.95
CA PRO A 71 -10.96 23.99 4.27
C PRO A 71 -11.88 24.30 3.08
N TRP A 72 -11.43 25.15 2.15
CA TRP A 72 -12.12 25.46 0.89
C TRP A 72 -12.18 24.28 -0.10
N MET A 73 -11.37 23.22 0.09
CA MET A 73 -11.41 21.96 -0.67
C MET A 73 -12.13 20.84 0.09
N SER A 74 -12.83 21.15 1.17
CA SER A 74 -13.37 20.14 2.08
C SER A 74 -14.24 19.08 1.40
N ASP A 75 -15.08 19.44 0.43
CA ASP A 75 -15.91 18.46 -0.28
C ASP A 75 -15.08 17.42 -1.04
N VAL A 76 -14.02 17.87 -1.73
CA VAL A 76 -13.11 17.00 -2.50
C VAL A 76 -12.31 16.10 -1.55
N ILE A 77 -11.71 16.68 -0.52
CA ILE A 77 -10.88 15.93 0.43
C ILE A 77 -11.72 14.94 1.24
N ASN A 78 -12.96 15.30 1.60
CA ASN A 78 -13.88 14.38 2.27
C ASN A 78 -14.31 13.22 1.37
N ASP A 79 -14.44 13.45 0.06
CA ASP A 79 -14.71 12.38 -0.90
C ASP A 79 -13.49 11.43 -1.03
N GLU A 80 -12.28 11.98 -1.15
CA GLU A 80 -11.04 11.22 -1.16
C GLU A 80 -10.87 10.40 0.14
N LEU A 81 -11.07 11.01 1.31
CA LEU A 81 -11.04 10.33 2.61
C LEU A 81 -12.03 9.18 2.69
N ARG A 82 -13.22 9.34 2.12
CA ARG A 82 -14.25 8.30 2.11
C ARG A 82 -13.80 7.10 1.29
N GLU A 83 -13.20 7.31 0.12
CA GLU A 83 -12.65 6.22 -0.69
C GLU A 83 -11.48 5.53 0.02
N VAL A 84 -10.57 6.28 0.64
CA VAL A 84 -9.45 5.70 1.41
C VAL A 84 -9.95 4.83 2.55
N ARG A 85 -10.94 5.29 3.34
CA ARG A 85 -11.52 4.50 4.43
C ARG A 85 -12.20 3.22 3.95
N ARG A 86 -12.90 3.28 2.82
CA ARG A 86 -13.49 2.07 2.20
C ARG A 86 -12.40 1.07 1.81
N GLU A 87 -11.30 1.54 1.26
CA GLU A 87 -10.19 0.65 0.88
C GLU A 87 -9.49 0.08 2.12
N VAL A 88 -9.37 0.84 3.21
CA VAL A 88 -8.89 0.35 4.52
C VAL A 88 -9.79 -0.79 5.02
N GLU A 89 -11.10 -0.60 5.03
CA GLU A 89 -12.06 -1.61 5.48
C GLU A 89 -11.97 -2.90 4.66
N ARG A 90 -11.83 -2.78 3.32
CA ARG A 90 -11.63 -3.94 2.44
C ARG A 90 -10.33 -4.65 2.70
N THR A 91 -9.26 -3.90 2.90
CA THR A 91 -7.92 -4.46 3.17
C THR A 91 -7.90 -5.21 4.50
N LEU A 92 -8.53 -4.65 5.53
CA LEU A 92 -8.72 -5.32 6.83
C LEU A 92 -9.58 -6.59 6.70
N TRP A 93 -10.64 -6.54 5.90
CA TRP A 93 -11.47 -7.72 5.65
C TRP A 93 -10.68 -8.85 4.96
N ARG A 94 -9.88 -8.52 3.93
CA ARG A 94 -9.00 -9.49 3.24
C ARG A 94 -7.96 -10.09 4.18
N LEU A 95 -7.29 -9.23 4.96
CA LEU A 95 -6.33 -9.66 5.97
C LEU A 95 -6.98 -10.60 6.98
N GLY A 96 -8.16 -10.26 7.50
CA GLY A 96 -8.87 -11.10 8.46
C GLY A 96 -9.30 -12.45 7.89
N ARG A 97 -9.67 -12.49 6.60
CA ARG A 97 -9.96 -13.73 5.88
C ARG A 97 -8.71 -14.60 5.74
N ALA A 98 -7.59 -14.03 5.33
CA ALA A 98 -6.32 -14.75 5.24
C ALA A 98 -5.90 -15.33 6.61
N LEU A 99 -6.00 -14.51 7.67
CA LEU A 99 -5.70 -14.89 9.06
C LEU A 99 -6.64 -15.97 9.65
N SER A 100 -7.69 -16.39 8.93
CA SER A 100 -8.50 -17.54 9.31
C SER A 100 -7.84 -18.87 8.95
N SER A 101 -6.97 -18.87 7.94
CA SER A 101 -6.25 -20.04 7.45
C SER A 101 -4.80 -20.09 7.92
N VAL A 102 -4.22 -18.93 8.28
CA VAL A 102 -2.79 -18.83 8.66
C VAL A 102 -2.57 -18.02 9.92
N LYS A 103 -1.44 -18.27 10.57
CA LYS A 103 -0.93 -17.45 11.67
C LYS A 103 0.29 -16.68 11.16
N LEU A 104 0.26 -15.37 11.29
CA LEU A 104 1.44 -14.55 11.07
C LEU A 104 2.37 -14.69 12.28
N GLU A 105 3.63 -15.01 12.03
CA GLU A 105 4.70 -15.00 13.03
C GLU A 105 5.43 -13.65 12.99
N GLY A 106 5.77 -13.08 14.15
CA GLY A 106 6.53 -11.82 14.25
C GLY A 106 5.77 -10.62 14.81
N GLU A 107 6.34 -9.43 14.62
CA GLU A 107 5.95 -8.14 15.25
C GLU A 107 4.70 -7.48 14.65
N VAL A 108 3.67 -8.25 14.26
CA VAL A 108 2.41 -7.63 13.85
C VAL A 108 1.63 -7.24 15.11
N PRO A 109 1.23 -5.95 15.28
CA PRO A 109 0.49 -5.54 16.45
C PRO A 109 -0.80 -6.34 16.64
N GLN A 110 -1.01 -6.90 17.84
CA GLN A 110 -2.18 -7.73 18.13
C GLN A 110 -3.50 -6.97 17.92
N GLU A 111 -3.50 -5.66 18.15
CA GLU A 111 -4.65 -4.78 17.88
C GLU A 111 -5.05 -4.80 16.41
N LEU A 112 -4.08 -4.78 15.49
CA LEU A 112 -4.33 -4.84 14.06
C LEU A 112 -4.91 -6.19 13.64
N ILE A 113 -4.37 -7.28 14.19
CA ILE A 113 -4.90 -8.63 13.98
C ILE A 113 -6.36 -8.71 14.44
N ASN A 114 -6.67 -8.12 15.59
CA ASN A 114 -8.03 -8.10 16.13
C ASN A 114 -8.98 -7.28 15.24
N ARG A 115 -8.57 -6.08 14.78
CA ARG A 115 -9.33 -5.25 13.83
C ARG A 115 -9.62 -6.01 12.53
N ALA A 116 -8.63 -6.70 11.98
CA ALA A 116 -8.78 -7.48 10.76
C ALA A 116 -9.77 -8.65 10.94
N ARG A 117 -9.62 -9.41 12.04
CA ARG A 117 -10.54 -10.51 12.37
C ARG A 117 -11.97 -10.03 12.59
N GLU A 118 -12.15 -8.88 13.23
CA GLU A 118 -13.46 -8.27 13.40
C GLU A 118 -14.07 -7.86 12.05
N ALA A 119 -13.29 -7.22 11.17
CA ALA A 119 -13.73 -6.89 9.83
C ALA A 119 -14.18 -8.14 9.05
N ALA A 120 -13.42 -9.23 9.11
CA ALA A 120 -13.73 -10.48 8.43
C ALA A 120 -14.94 -11.25 8.99
N ARG A 121 -15.42 -10.94 10.20
CA ARG A 121 -16.70 -11.46 10.72
C ARG A 121 -17.90 -10.81 10.04
N GLY A 122 -17.72 -9.60 9.51
CA GLY A 122 -18.71 -8.90 8.72
C GLY A 122 -18.84 -9.42 7.29
N SER A 123 -19.82 -8.88 6.57
CA SER A 123 -19.88 -9.06 5.12
C SER A 123 -18.75 -8.29 4.45
N GLU A 124 -18.28 -8.81 3.31
CA GLU A 124 -17.35 -8.08 2.45
C GLU A 124 -17.91 -6.67 2.15
N PRO A 125 -17.11 -5.60 2.26
CA PRO A 125 -17.57 -4.23 2.01
C PRO A 125 -18.08 -4.04 0.59
N LYS A 126 -19.41 -3.92 0.45
CA LYS A 126 -20.10 -3.72 -0.82
C LYS A 126 -20.11 -2.25 -1.26
N GLY A 127 -20.16 -2.03 -2.57
CA GLY A 127 -20.36 -0.72 -3.17
C GLY A 127 -19.36 -0.40 -4.27
N PRO A 128 -19.65 0.62 -5.11
CA PRO A 128 -18.69 1.08 -6.09
C PRO A 128 -17.47 1.64 -5.37
N THR A 129 -16.29 1.21 -5.80
CA THR A 129 -15.02 1.82 -5.39
C THR A 129 -14.34 2.45 -6.57
N ARG A 130 -13.56 3.48 -6.27
CA ARG A 130 -12.63 4.07 -7.22
C ARG A 130 -11.20 3.64 -6.84
N PRO A 131 -10.79 2.38 -7.10
CA PRO A 131 -9.44 1.93 -6.77
C PRO A 131 -8.38 2.76 -7.51
N TRP A 132 -8.71 3.24 -8.71
CA TRP A 132 -7.86 4.17 -9.47
C TRP A 132 -7.59 5.48 -8.73
N LEU A 133 -8.56 5.98 -7.93
CA LEU A 133 -8.38 7.19 -7.14
C LEU A 133 -7.35 6.94 -6.04
N ILE A 134 -7.39 5.78 -5.38
CA ILE A 134 -6.40 5.43 -4.36
C ILE A 134 -4.99 5.44 -4.96
N VAL A 135 -4.80 4.83 -6.13
CA VAL A 135 -3.50 4.84 -6.83
C VAL A 135 -3.06 6.26 -7.19
N GLU A 136 -3.99 7.09 -7.69
CA GLU A 136 -3.70 8.49 -8.00
C GLU A 136 -3.27 9.27 -6.75
N LEU A 137 -3.97 9.06 -5.62
CA LEU A 137 -3.67 9.72 -4.35
C LEU A 137 -2.32 9.28 -3.79
N LEU A 138 -2.00 7.99 -3.82
CA LEU A 138 -0.68 7.49 -3.40
C LEU A 138 0.45 8.14 -4.22
N ARG A 139 0.26 8.28 -5.54
CA ARG A 139 1.21 8.99 -6.41
C ARG A 139 1.30 10.48 -6.05
N ARG A 140 0.16 11.15 -5.88
CA ARG A 140 0.07 12.58 -5.55
C ARG A 140 0.80 12.91 -4.25
N TYR A 141 0.69 12.04 -3.25
CA TYR A 141 1.25 12.24 -1.91
C TYR A 141 2.57 11.50 -1.66
N LYS A 142 3.10 10.78 -2.66
CA LYS A 142 4.36 10.00 -2.58
C LYS A 142 4.38 9.04 -1.38
N VAL A 143 3.32 8.24 -1.27
CA VAL A 143 3.14 7.19 -0.25
C VAL A 143 3.37 5.81 -0.87
#